data_AF-A0AAC8WYT7-F1
#
_entry.id   AF-A0AAC8WYT7-F1
#
_cell.length_a   1.000
_cell.length_b   1.000
_cell.length_c   1.000
_cell.angle_alpha   90.00
_cell.angle_beta   90.00
_cell.angle_gamma   90.00
#
_symmetry.space_group_name_H-M   'P 1'
#
loop_
_entity.id
_entity.type
_entity.pdbx_description
1 polymer ?
#
loop_
_entity_poly.entity_id
_entity_poly.type
_entity_poly.pdbx_seq_one_letter_code
_entity_poly.pdbx_strand_id
1 'polypeptide(L)' 'MRKFSEQEIERYINYSDEKVLPKEEFLGRCIACGRFLNEVELPEGPERQVICLDDRDYFVEHYDNLIDLGEIEG' A
#
# COMPACT_ATOMS: atom_id res chain seq x y z
N MET A 1 15.59 -1.26 -18.15
CA MET A 1 15.00 -2.30 -17.28
C MET A 1 15.98 -3.45 -17.14
N ARG A 2 16.23 -3.92 -15.92
CA ARG A 2 17.10 -5.09 -15.65
C ARG A 2 16.45 -6.37 -16.19
N LYS A 3 17.26 -7.30 -16.70
CA LYS A 3 16.80 -8.67 -17.06
C LYS A 3 17.00 -9.59 -15.85
N PHE A 4 16.01 -10.44 -15.58
CA PHE A 4 16.06 -11.44 -14.52
C PHE A 4 16.49 -12.80 -15.09
N SER A 5 17.23 -13.58 -14.32
CA SER A 5 17.55 -14.97 -14.66
C SER A 5 16.40 -15.92 -14.29
N GLU A 6 16.36 -17.11 -14.90
CA GLU A 6 15.39 -18.17 -14.56
C GLU A 6 15.45 -18.51 -13.06
N GLN A 7 16.65 -18.58 -12.50
CA GLN A 7 16.87 -18.88 -11.08
C GLN A 7 16.32 -17.78 -10.15
N GLU A 8 16.39 -16.51 -10.57
CA GLU A 8 15.77 -15.41 -9.84
C GLU A 8 14.24 -15.50 -9.88
N ILE A 9 13.67 -15.91 -11.02
CA ILE A 9 12.24 -16.10 -11.20
C ILE A 9 11.74 -17.29 -10.35
N GLU A 10 12.42 -18.44 -10.39
CA GLU A 10 12.07 -19.61 -9.56
C GLU A 10 12.13 -19.29 -8.07
N ARG A 11 13.19 -18.59 -7.63
CA ARG A 11 13.31 -18.17 -6.23
C ARG A 11 12.15 -17.26 -5.81
N TYR A 12 11.73 -16.36 -6.69
CA TYR A 12 10.58 -15.48 -6.42
C TYR A 12 9.28 -16.28 -6.34
N ILE A 13 9.03 -17.22 -7.26
CA ILE A 13 7.83 -18.07 -7.27
C ILE A 13 7.74 -18.89 -5.98
N ASN A 14 8.83 -19.58 -5.61
CA ASN A 14 8.87 -20.37 -4.37
C ASN A 14 8.64 -19.49 -3.13
N TYR A 15 9.25 -18.31 -3.09
CA TYR A 15 9.03 -17.35 -2.01
C TYR A 15 7.57 -16.89 -1.94
N SER A 16 6.94 -16.60 -3.10
CA SER A 16 5.54 -16.21 -3.12
C SER A 16 4.63 -17.34 -2.67
N ASP A 17 4.84 -18.59 -3.12
CA ASP A 17 4.00 -19.73 -2.72
C ASP A 17 4.03 -19.98 -1.21
N GLU A 18 5.18 -19.79 -0.55
CA GLU A 18 5.32 -19.93 0.90
C GLU A 18 4.77 -18.74 1.70
N LYS A 19 4.59 -17.58 1.06
CA LYS A 19 4.27 -16.30 1.71
C LYS A 19 3.02 -15.63 1.16
N VAL A 20 2.24 -16.32 0.32
CA VAL A 20 0.93 -15.84 -0.13
C VAL A 20 0.04 -15.75 1.09
N LEU A 21 -0.34 -14.52 1.44
CA LEU A 21 -1.32 -14.28 2.48
C LEU A 21 -2.73 -14.42 1.87
N PRO A 22 -3.67 -15.10 2.54
CA PRO A 22 -5.08 -15.11 2.21
C PRO A 22 -5.62 -13.71 1.98
N LYS A 23 -6.68 -13.59 1.15
CA LYS A 23 -7.30 -12.29 0.82
C LYS A 23 -7.72 -11.51 2.07
N GLU A 24 -8.03 -12.26 3.11
CA GLU A 24 -8.53 -11.82 4.38
C GLU A 24 -7.43 -11.20 5.26
N GLU A 25 -6.17 -11.58 5.08
CA GLU A 25 -5.06 -11.09 5.91
C GLU A 25 -4.57 -9.68 5.55
N PHE A 26 -4.96 -9.19 4.37
CA PHE A 26 -4.80 -7.79 3.98
C PHE A 26 -6.12 -7.00 4.05
N LEU A 27 -7.19 -7.57 4.62
CA LEU A 27 -8.44 -6.81 4.88
C LEU A 27 -8.17 -5.86 6.04
N GLY A 28 -8.79 -4.68 6.03
CA GLY A 28 -8.67 -3.78 7.16
C GLY A 28 -7.24 -3.26 7.36
N ARG A 29 -6.46 -3.07 6.29
CA ARG A 29 -5.15 -2.43 6.36
C ARG A 29 -5.15 -1.13 5.58
N CYS A 30 -4.36 -0.17 6.06
CA CYS A 30 -4.03 1.01 5.29
C CYS A 30 -3.28 0.60 4.02
N ILE A 31 -3.71 1.09 2.86
CA ILE A 31 -3.03 0.80 1.59
C ILE A 31 -1.65 1.47 1.48
N ALA A 32 -1.40 2.56 2.22
CA ALA A 32 -0.12 3.28 2.22
C ALA A 32 0.90 2.64 3.18
N CYS A 33 0.62 2.58 4.49
CA CYS A 33 1.56 2.02 5.47
C CYS A 33 1.36 0.54 5.84
N GLY A 34 0.25 -0.09 5.45
CA GLY A 34 -0.04 -1.50 5.79
C GLY A 34 -0.48 -1.76 7.24
N ARG A 35 -0.64 -0.71 8.06
CA ARG A 35 -1.14 -0.82 9.46
C ARG A 35 -2.57 -1.35 9.46
N PHE A 36 -2.90 -2.24 10.40
CA PHE A 36 -4.28 -2.67 10.63
C PHE A 36 -5.15 -1.52 11.15
N LEU A 37 -6.36 -1.46 10.62
CA LEU A 37 -7.40 -0.48 10.90
C LEU A 37 -8.47 -1.21 11.73
N ASN A 38 -8.17 -1.34 13.01
CA ASN A 38 -8.89 -2.20 13.95
C ASN A 38 -10.31 -1.69 14.29
N GLU A 39 -10.66 -0.50 13.82
CA GLU A 39 -11.81 0.28 14.31
C GLU A 39 -12.81 0.66 13.21
N VAL A 40 -12.62 0.20 11.97
CA VAL A 40 -13.49 0.59 10.85
C VAL A 40 -14.07 -0.65 10.19
N GLU A 41 -15.39 -0.83 10.32
CA GLU A 41 -16.12 -1.73 9.42
C GLU A 41 -15.98 -1.17 8.00
N LEU A 42 -15.19 -1.85 7.18
CA LEU A 42 -14.97 -1.45 5.80
C LEU A 42 -16.12 -1.96 4.93
N PRO A 43 -16.64 -1.14 4.00
CA PRO A 43 -17.64 -1.59 3.04
C PRO A 43 -17.13 -2.77 2.19
N GLU A 44 -18.05 -3.66 1.83
CA GLU A 44 -17.73 -4.83 1.00
C GLU A 44 -17.48 -4.41 -0.45
N GLY A 45 -16.27 -4.64 -0.98
CA GLY A 45 -15.98 -4.38 -2.39
C GLY A 45 -14.60 -3.74 -2.63
N PRO A 46 -14.36 -3.19 -3.82
CA PRO A 46 -13.15 -2.41 -4.14
C PRO A 46 -12.86 -1.25 -3.16
N GLU A 47 -13.90 -0.70 -2.54
CA GLU A 47 -13.88 0.40 -1.57
C GLU A 47 -13.26 0.05 -0.20
N ARG A 48 -12.92 -1.22 0.02
CA ARG A 48 -12.12 -1.65 1.18
C ARG A 48 -10.72 -1.02 1.21
N GLN A 49 -10.22 -0.52 0.07
CA GLN A 49 -8.92 0.14 0.04
C GLN A 49 -9.02 1.51 0.72
N VAL A 50 -8.54 1.59 1.95
CA VAL A 50 -8.62 2.80 2.79
C VAL A 50 -7.24 3.24 3.25
N ILE A 51 -7.11 4.52 3.56
CA ILE A 51 -5.90 5.16 4.08
C ILE A 51 -6.12 5.49 5.56
N CYS A 52 -5.11 5.30 6.44
CA CYS A 52 -5.24 5.68 7.85
C CYS A 52 -5.17 7.21 7.99
N LEU A 53 -5.65 7.73 9.12
CA LEU A 53 -5.56 9.17 9.38
C LEU A 53 -4.11 9.65 9.36
N ASP A 54 -3.17 8.91 9.95
CA ASP A 54 -1.75 9.27 9.94
C ASP A 54 -1.19 9.50 8.52
N ASP A 55 -1.42 8.56 7.60
CA ASP A 55 -0.92 8.67 6.22
C ASP A 55 -1.70 9.74 5.42
N ARG A 56 -2.99 9.93 5.72
CA ARG A 56 -3.79 10.99 5.12
C ARG A 56 -3.27 12.37 5.55
N ASP A 57 -3.08 12.56 6.83
CA ASP A 57 -2.65 13.84 7.42
C ASP A 57 -1.22 14.14 7.00
N TYR A 58 -0.34 13.13 7.00
CA TYR A 58 0.99 13.24 6.40
C TYR A 58 0.90 13.71 4.95
N PHE A 59 0.05 13.10 4.12
CA PHE A 59 -0.11 13.52 2.74
C PHE A 59 -0.60 14.97 2.63
N VAL A 60 -1.60 15.39 3.41
CA VAL A 60 -2.11 16.77 3.37
C VAL A 60 -1.04 17.78 3.78
N GLU A 61 -0.35 17.54 4.89
CA GLU A 61 0.72 18.43 5.37
C GLU A 61 1.88 18.53 4.39
N HIS A 62 2.22 17.43 3.72
CA HIS A 62 3.31 17.41 2.76
C HIS A 62 2.87 17.88 1.36
N TYR A 63 1.58 17.77 1.04
CA TYR A 63 1.01 18.29 -0.21
C TYR A 63 1.16 19.80 -0.30
N ASP A 64 0.85 20.53 0.78
CA ASP A 64 1.04 21.98 0.84
C ASP A 64 2.53 22.33 0.68
N ASN A 65 3.43 21.55 1.30
CA ASN A 65 4.88 21.70 1.09
C ASN A 65 5.31 21.42 -0.36
N LEU A 66 4.69 20.47 -1.05
CA LEU A 66 5.00 20.15 -2.45
C LEU A 66 4.52 21.27 -3.41
N ILE A 67 3.43 21.95 -3.08
CA ILE A 67 3.00 23.19 -3.78
C ILE A 67 4.01 24.30 -3.53
N ASP A 68 4.40 24.53 -2.27
CA ASP A 68 5.35 25.59 -1.90
C ASP A 68 6.75 25.37 -2.50
N LEU A 69 7.17 24.12 -2.66
CA LEU A 69 8.41 23.74 -3.32
C LEU A 69 8.31 23.74 -4.86
N GLY A 70 7.12 23.96 -5.42
CA GLY A 70 6.88 24.00 -6.87
C GLY A 70 7.01 22.64 -7.56
N GLU A 71 6.88 21.54 -6.81
CA GLU A 71 6.97 20.18 -7.35
C GLU A 71 5.65 19.73 -8.01
N ILE A 72 4.55 20.40 -7.70
CA ILE A 72 3.22 20.18 -8.27
C ILE A 72 2.49 21.53 -8.43
N GLU A 73 1.72 21.66 -9.51
CA GLU A 73 0.88 22.84 -9.78
C GLU A 73 -0.43 22.74 -8.98
N GLY A 74 -0.76 23.79 -8.20
CA GLY A 74 -1.98 23.91 -7.40
C GLY A 74 -3.12 24.64 -8.11
#